data_AF-A0A961ISF7-F1
#
_entry.id   AF-A0A961ISF7-F1
#
_cell.length_a   1.000
_cell.length_b   1.000
_cell.length_c   1.000
_cell.angle_alpha   90.00
_cell.angle_beta   90.00
_cell.angle_gamma   90.00
#
_symmetry.space_group_name_H-M   'P 1'
#
loop_
_entity.id
_entity.type
_entity.pdbx_description
1 polymer ?
#
loop_
_entity_poly.entity_id
_entity_poly.type
_entity_poly.pdbx_seq_one_letter_code
_entity_poly.pdbx_strand_id
1 'polypeptide(L)'
;MPIRIPATLPAADVLSAEGVMVMREDEADRQDIRPMRIALLNLMPKKIVTETQFARLIGASPLQVELTLVRPSDHMPKTESQAHIGAHYVPWREIRDQKFDGLIITGAPIEHLPYEEVT
;
A
#
# COMPACT_ATOMS: atom_id res chain seq x y z
N MET A 1 15.80 -1.31 3.74
CA MET A 1 16.62 -1.43 2.51
C MET A 1 18.07 -1.52 2.94
N PRO A 2 18.84 -2.42 2.34
CA PRO A 2 20.28 -2.48 2.61
C PRO A 2 20.94 -1.15 2.23
N ILE A 3 21.98 -0.78 2.96
CA ILE A 3 22.82 0.36 2.57
C ILE A 3 23.85 -0.12 1.55
N ARG A 4 23.96 0.61 0.44
CA ARG A 4 24.99 0.35 -0.58
C ARG A 4 26.29 0.96 -0.11
N ILE A 5 27.28 0.12 0.20
CA ILE A 5 28.64 0.57 0.50
C ILE A 5 29.67 -0.30 -0.22
N PRO A 6 30.82 0.25 -0.64
CA PRO A 6 31.88 -0.53 -1.26
C PRO A 6 32.31 -1.69 -0.35
N ALA A 7 32.46 -2.89 -0.91
CA ALA A 7 32.89 -4.07 -0.16
C ALA A 7 34.29 -3.92 0.46
N THR A 8 35.07 -2.93 0.01
CA THR A 8 36.40 -2.59 0.53
C THR A 8 36.38 -1.61 1.71
N LEU A 9 35.20 -1.11 2.09
CA LEU A 9 35.06 -0.16 3.19
C LEU A 9 35.12 -0.89 4.54
N PRO A 10 36.03 -0.56 5.48
CA PRO A 10 36.12 -1.22 6.79
C PRO A 10 34.82 -1.14 7.61
N ALA A 11 33.98 -0.16 7.33
CA ALA A 11 32.67 -0.01 7.96
C ALA A 11 31.67 -1.12 7.58
N ALA A 12 31.90 -1.88 6.50
CA ALA A 12 31.03 -2.99 6.11
C ALA A 12 30.96 -4.08 7.19
N ASP A 13 32.12 -4.46 7.75
CA ASP A 13 32.20 -5.48 8.81
C ASP A 13 31.59 -4.96 10.11
N VAL A 14 31.81 -3.68 10.44
CA VAL A 14 31.25 -3.02 11.62
C VAL A 14 29.72 -2.96 11.55
N LEU A 15 29.17 -2.49 10.43
CA LEU A 15 27.73 -2.34 10.24
C LEU A 15 27.03 -3.71 10.16
N SER A 16 27.67 -4.71 9.56
CA SER A 16 27.16 -6.09 9.56
C SER A 16 27.11 -6.68 10.98
N ALA A 17 28.13 -6.43 11.81
CA ALA A 17 28.15 -6.85 13.21
C ALA A 17 27.09 -6.16 14.08
N GLU A 18 26.68 -4.94 13.70
CA GLU A 18 25.59 -4.18 14.35
C GLU A 18 24.18 -4.59 13.87
N GLY A 19 24.07 -5.58 12.97
CA GLY A 19 22.80 -6.06 12.42
C GLY A 19 22.23 -5.16 11.32
N VAL A 20 23.01 -4.20 10.82
CA VAL A 20 22.66 -3.43 9.63
C VAL A 20 22.89 -4.30 8.41
N MET A 21 21.86 -4.50 7.59
CA MET A 21 22.02 -5.18 6.30
C MET A 21 22.90 -4.35 5.38
N VAL A 22 24.17 -4.75 5.27
CA VAL A 22 25.13 -4.26 4.29
C VAL A 22 25.07 -5.16 3.07
N MET A 23 24.93 -4.58 1.88
CA MET A 23 24.90 -5.32 0.63
C MET A 23 26.06 -4.89 -0.25
N ARG A 24 26.74 -5.87 -0.86
CA ARG A 24 27.84 -5.59 -1.78
C ARG A 24 27.27 -4.94 -3.05
N GLU A 25 28.02 -4.02 -3.66
CA GLU A 25 27.54 -3.26 -4.83
C GLU A 25 27.07 -4.15 -5.99
N ASP A 26 27.75 -5.28 -6.19
CA ASP A 26 27.45 -6.31 -7.20
C ASP A 26 26.15 -7.10 -6.92
N GLU A 27 25.69 -7.12 -5.67
CA GLU A 27 24.41 -7.73 -5.27
C GLU A 27 23.26 -6.71 -5.25
N ALA A 28 23.56 -5.45 -4.94
CA ALA A 28 22.58 -4.37 -4.94
C ALA A 28 22.01 -4.08 -6.34
N ASP A 29 22.87 -4.08 -7.37
CA ASP A 29 22.46 -3.86 -8.77
C ASP A 29 21.67 -5.05 -9.36
N ARG A 30 21.65 -6.21 -8.66
CA ARG A 30 20.84 -7.39 -9.02
C ARG A 30 19.46 -7.42 -8.38
N GLN A 31 19.18 -6.54 -7.42
CA GLN A 31 17.87 -6.44 -6.80
C GLN A 31 16.88 -5.80 -7.79
N ASP A 32 16.36 -6.60 -8.73
CA ASP A 32 15.22 -6.26 -9.56
C ASP A 32 13.93 -6.31 -8.71
N ILE A 33 13.85 -5.42 -7.71
CA ILE A 33 12.72 -5.34 -6.81
C ILE A 33 11.61 -4.59 -7.55
N ARG A 34 10.70 -5.37 -8.16
CA ARG A 34 9.46 -4.82 -8.71
C ARG A 34 8.66 -4.09 -7.62
N PRO A 35 7.86 -3.06 -7.97
CA PRO A 35 6.94 -2.44 -7.03
C PRO A 35 5.98 -3.47 -6.43
N MET A 36 5.72 -3.35 -5.12
CA MET A 36 4.66 -4.10 -4.47
C MET A 36 3.31 -3.49 -4.83
N ARG A 37 2.36 -4.30 -5.30
CA ARG A 37 1.02 -3.85 -5.63
C ARG A 37 0.11 -4.05 -4.42
N ILE A 38 -0.39 -2.96 -3.84
CA ILE A 38 -1.29 -2.99 -2.68
C ILE A 38 -2.65 -2.42 -3.08
N ALA A 39 -3.71 -3.16 -2.81
CA ALA A 39 -5.08 -2.69 -2.93
C ALA A 39 -5.59 -2.16 -1.58
N LEU A 40 -6.27 -1.01 -1.59
CA LEU A 40 -6.94 -0.43 -0.42
C LEU A 40 -8.45 -0.34 -0.67
N LEU A 41 -9.20 -1.25 -0.07
CA LEU A 41 -10.66 -1.19 0.00
C LEU A 41 -11.05 -0.24 1.15
N ASN A 42 -11.24 1.03 0.80
CA ASN A 42 -11.59 2.07 1.77
C ASN A 42 -13.10 2.09 1.98
N LEU A 43 -13.56 1.65 3.15
CA LEU A 43 -14.96 1.64 3.59
C LEU A 43 -15.29 2.81 4.54
N MET A 44 -14.30 3.63 4.92
CA MET A 44 -14.50 4.77 5.80
C MET A 44 -15.30 5.90 5.13
N PRO A 45 -16.09 6.68 5.88
CA PRO A 45 -16.82 7.83 5.32
C PRO A 45 -15.87 8.99 4.94
N LYS A 46 -14.79 9.18 5.69
CA LYS A 46 -13.80 10.25 5.47
C LYS A 46 -12.65 9.77 4.55
N LYS A 47 -12.96 9.52 3.28
CA LYS A 47 -12.06 8.90 2.29
C LYS A 47 -10.65 9.51 2.26
N ILE A 48 -10.54 10.82 2.02
CA ILE A 48 -9.27 11.55 1.89
C ILE A 48 -8.40 11.44 3.15
N VAL A 49 -9.02 11.53 4.33
CA VAL A 49 -8.30 11.45 5.61
C VAL A 49 -7.71 10.06 5.78
N THR A 50 -8.51 9.03 5.52
CA THR A 50 -8.08 7.63 5.60
C THR A 50 -7.01 7.31 4.56
N GLU A 51 -7.15 7.77 3.32
CA GLU A 51 -6.14 7.61 2.27
C GLU A 51 -4.80 8.23 2.68
N THR A 52 -4.82 9.45 3.22
CA THR A 52 -3.62 10.16 3.67
C THR A 52 -2.91 9.40 4.80
N GLN A 53 -3.69 8.84 5.74
CA GLN A 53 -3.16 8.03 6.84
C GLN A 53 -2.46 6.76 6.33
N PHE A 54 -3.10 6.00 5.43
CA PHE A 54 -2.50 4.79 4.87
C PHE A 54 -1.32 5.10 3.96
N ALA A 55 -1.43 6.09 3.07
CA ALA A 55 -0.34 6.50 2.20
C ALA A 55 0.91 6.92 2.99
N ARG A 56 0.74 7.61 4.13
CA ARG A 56 1.85 7.99 5.01
C ARG A 56 2.56 6.79 5.62
N LEU A 57 1.81 5.78 6.07
CA LEU A 57 2.39 4.56 6.65
C LEU A 57 3.07 3.70 5.60
N ILE A 58 2.43 3.52 4.44
CA ILE A 58 2.97 2.77 3.31
C ILE A 58 4.23 3.44 2.76
N GLY A 59 4.20 4.77 2.60
CA GLY A 59 5.33 5.55 2.09
C GLY A 59 6.51 5.68 3.06
N ALA A 60 6.36 5.25 4.32
CA ALA A 60 7.47 5.13 5.25
C ALA A 60 8.29 3.84 5.03
N SER A 61 7.81 2.92 4.17
CA SER A 61 8.57 1.76 3.74
C SER A 61 9.61 2.16 2.70
N PRO A 62 10.81 1.57 2.72
CA PRO A 62 11.81 1.81 1.71
C PRO A 62 11.59 0.96 0.43
N LEU A 63 10.50 0.18 0.38
CA LEU A 63 10.04 -0.55 -0.81
C LEU A 63 9.18 0.36 -1.69
N GLN A 64 9.31 0.22 -3.01
CA GLN A 64 8.39 0.87 -3.95
C GLN A 64 7.02 0.21 -3.88
N VAL A 65 5.96 1.00 -3.68
CA VAL A 65 4.57 0.52 -3.58
C VAL A 65 3.68 1.21 -4.60
N GLU A 66 2.90 0.42 -5.34
CA GLU A 66 1.80 0.86 -6.20
C GLU A 66 0.49 0.67 -5.43
N LEU A 67 -0.12 1.77 -5.01
CA LEU A 67 -1.37 1.77 -4.24
C LEU A 67 -2.58 1.93 -5.18
N THR A 68 -3.46 0.92 -5.20
CA THR A 68 -4.74 0.95 -5.93
C THR A 68 -5.88 1.22 -4.95
N LEU A 69 -6.63 2.30 -5.16
CA LEU A 69 -7.83 2.61 -4.36
C LEU A 69 -9.03 1.85 -4.91
N VAL A 70 -9.70 1.08 -4.05
CA VAL A 70 -10.78 0.17 -4.42
C VAL A 70 -12.08 0.57 -3.75
N ARG A 71 -13.18 0.52 -4.51
CA ARG A 71 -14.53 0.72 -3.99
C ARG A 71 -15.42 -0.50 -4.25
N PRO A 72 -16.46 -0.72 -3.42
CA PRO A 72 -17.55 -1.63 -3.79
C PRO A 72 -18.15 -1.24 -5.16
N SER A 73 -18.46 -2.25 -5.97
CA SER A 73 -18.93 -2.04 -7.35
C SER A 73 -20.27 -1.33 -7.41
N ASP A 74 -21.18 -1.68 -6.49
CA ASP A 74 -22.59 -1.28 -6.52
C ASP A 74 -22.87 0.01 -5.73
N HIS A 75 -21.87 0.55 -5.05
CA HIS A 75 -22.00 1.80 -4.32
C HIS A 75 -21.54 2.99 -5.16
N MET A 76 -22.48 3.82 -5.59
CA MET A 76 -22.18 5.09 -6.24
C MET A 76 -22.22 6.26 -5.25
N PRO A 77 -21.22 7.16 -5.31
CA PRO A 77 -21.24 8.38 -4.53
C PRO A 77 -22.43 9.27 -4.87
N LYS A 78 -23.12 9.78 -3.85
CA LYS A 78 -24.36 10.57 -4.01
C LYS A 78 -24.13 12.05 -4.29
N THR A 79 -22.89 12.53 -4.17
CA THR A 79 -22.54 13.96 -4.31
C THR A 79 -21.39 14.17 -5.29
N GLU A 80 -21.34 15.36 -5.90
CA GLU A 80 -20.35 15.74 -6.91
C GLU A 80 -18.90 15.75 -6.38
N SER A 81 -18.69 16.15 -5.12
CA SER A 81 -17.37 16.05 -4.48
C SER A 81 -16.92 14.59 -4.32
N GLN A 82 -17.85 13.69 -4.03
CA GLN A 82 -17.57 12.27 -3.96
C GLN A 82 -17.40 11.64 -5.36
N ALA A 83 -17.98 12.21 -6.41
CA ALA A 83 -17.75 11.78 -7.79
C ALA A 83 -16.31 12.10 -8.24
N HIS A 84 -15.78 13.28 -7.90
CA HIS A 84 -14.39 13.64 -8.17
C HIS A 84 -13.41 12.73 -7.42
N ILE A 85 -13.67 12.45 -6.13
CA ILE A 85 -12.89 11.48 -5.34
C ILE A 85 -13.01 10.08 -5.96
N GLY A 86 -14.22 9.69 -6.36
CA GLY A 86 -14.52 8.39 -6.95
C GLY A 86 -13.84 8.13 -8.30
N ALA A 87 -13.40 9.17 -9.02
CA ALA A 87 -12.67 9.01 -10.28
C ALA A 87 -11.31 8.31 -10.10
N HIS A 88 -10.72 8.38 -8.89
CA HIS A 88 -9.49 7.69 -8.54
C HIS A 88 -9.72 6.28 -8.00
N TYR A 89 -10.99 5.90 -7.78
CA TYR A 89 -11.37 4.60 -7.24
C TYR A 89 -11.75 3.63 -8.35
N VAL A 90 -11.12 2.47 -8.34
CA VAL A 90 -11.46 1.37 -9.25
C VAL A 90 -12.53 0.49 -8.60
N PRO A 91 -13.64 0.17 -9.31
CA PRO A 91 -14.61 -0.80 -8.85
C PRO A 91 -13.98 -2.18 -8.63
N TRP A 92 -14.33 -2.86 -7.54
CA TRP A 92 -13.85 -4.22 -7.26
C TRP A 92 -13.96 -5.17 -8.47
N ARG A 93 -15.09 -5.11 -9.20
CA ARG A 93 -15.32 -5.96 -10.38
C ARG A 93 -14.25 -5.83 -11.48
N GLU A 94 -13.57 -4.69 -11.57
CA GLU A 94 -12.56 -4.42 -12.61
C GLU A 94 -11.17 -4.92 -12.22
N ILE A 95 -10.93 -5.15 -10.93
CA ILE A 95 -9.63 -5.60 -10.41
C ILE A 95 -9.65 -7.01 -9.83
N ARG A 96 -10.82 -7.65 -9.73
CA ARG A 96 -11.00 -8.97 -9.11
C ARG A 96 -10.13 -10.07 -9.71
N ASP A 97 -9.79 -9.95 -10.99
CA ASP A 97 -8.99 -10.91 -11.74
C ASP A 97 -7.48 -10.55 -11.73
N GLN A 98 -7.10 -9.46 -11.07
CA GLN A 98 -5.72 -9.01 -10.92
C GLN A 98 -5.09 -9.58 -9.63
N LYS A 99 -3.77 -9.77 -9.65
CA LYS A 99 -2.99 -10.18 -8.48
C LYS A 99 -2.39 -8.99 -7.75
N PHE A 100 -2.56 -8.96 -6.44
CA PHE A 100 -1.97 -7.98 -5.53
C PHE A 100 -1.10 -8.68 -4.50
N ASP A 101 -0.05 -7.99 -4.05
CA ASP A 101 0.84 -8.46 -2.98
C ASP A 101 0.22 -8.22 -1.59
N GLY A 102 -0.68 -7.25 -1.50
CA GLY A 102 -1.42 -6.96 -0.27
C GLY A 102 -2.81 -6.38 -0.55
N LEU A 103 -3.74 -6.69 0.34
CA LEU A 103 -5.08 -6.09 0.39
C LEU A 103 -5.31 -5.54 1.78
N ILE A 104 -5.66 -4.26 1.87
CA ILE A 104 -6.06 -3.59 3.09
C ILE A 104 -7.56 -3.31 2.99
N ILE A 105 -8.31 -3.80 3.97
CA ILE A 105 -9.73 -3.48 4.14
C ILE A 105 -9.84 -2.62 5.39
N THR A 106 -10.33 -1.39 5.23
CA THR A 106 -10.47 -0.48 6.39
C THR A 106 -11.65 -0.90 7.26
N GLY A 107 -11.74 -0.32 8.46
CA GLY A 107 -13.00 -0.32 9.20
C GLY A 107 -14.12 0.38 8.43
N ALA A 108 -15.35 0.19 8.91
CA ALA A 108 -16.56 0.82 8.41
C ALA A 108 -17.46 1.17 9.62
N PRO A 109 -18.18 2.31 9.60
CA PRO A 109 -19.06 2.75 10.68
C PRO A 109 -20.41 2.04 10.62
N ILE A 110 -20.40 0.70 10.69
CA ILE A 110 -21.58 -0.17 10.54
C ILE A 110 -21.69 -1.18 11.69
N GLU A 111 -20.99 -0.93 12.80
CA GLU A 111 -20.92 -1.81 13.97
C GLU A 111 -22.27 -2.08 14.65
N HIS A 112 -23.27 -1.23 14.41
CA HIS A 112 -24.60 -1.35 14.96
C HIS A 112 -25.54 -2.25 14.12
N LEU A 113 -25.12 -2.65 12.92
CA LEU A 113 -25.92 -3.48 12.03
C LEU A 113 -25.47 -4.95 12.15
N PRO A 114 -26.41 -5.91 12.19
CA PRO A 114 -26.10 -7.32 11.92
C PRO A 114 -25.41 -7.46 10.56
N TYR A 115 -24.49 -8.42 10.44
CA TYR A 115 -23.69 -8.58 9.22
C TYR A 115 -24.58 -8.85 7.99
N GLU A 116 -25.65 -9.61 8.19
CA GLU A 116 -26.62 -9.99 7.16
C GLU A 116 -27.43 -8.79 6.64
N GLU A 117 -27.45 -7.68 7.37
CA GLU A 117 -28.15 -6.44 6.98
C GLU A 117 -27.24 -5.45 6.23
N VAL A 118 -25.94 -5.75 6.10
CA VAL A 118 -24.99 -4.91 5.34
C VAL A 118 -25.19 -5.15 3.84
N THR A 119 -25.59 -4.09 3.12
CA THR A 119 -25.87 -4.09 1.67
C THR A 119 -25.00 -3.11 0.90
#